data_AF-A0A160NZA4-F1
#
_entry.id   AF-A0A160NZA4-F1
#
_cell.length_a   1.000
_cell.length_b   1.000
_cell.length_c   1.000
_cell.angle_alpha   90.00
_cell.angle_beta   90.00
_cell.angle_gamma   90.00
#
_symmetry.space_group_name_H-M   'P 1'
#
loop_
_entity.id
_entity.type
_entity.pdbx_description
1 polymer ?
#
loop_
_entity_poly.entity_id
_entity_poly.type
_entity_poly.pdbx_seq_one_letter_code
_entity_poly.pdbx_strand_id
1 'polypeptide(L)' 'MNLVFRDQDDDPMYTPHLWAYDHEKLVQLFTEAGFTTVEPWKFDPIMANPKRRWGSVYAVATK' A
#
# COMPACT_ATOMS: atom_id res chain seq x y z
N MET A 1 -15.90 2.12 -4.49
CA MET A 1 -15.20 3.42 -4.68
C MET A 1 -13.89 3.35 -3.93
N ASN A 2 -12.77 3.63 -4.60
CA ASN A 2 -11.47 3.70 -3.92
C ASN A 2 -11.36 5.08 -3.27
N LEU A 3 -11.63 5.15 -1.96
CA LEU A 3 -11.72 6.41 -1.22
C LEU A 3 -10.39 7.18 -1.15
N VAL A 4 -9.26 6.51 -1.45
CA VAL A 4 -7.91 7.08 -1.40
C VAL A 4 -7.64 8.14 -2.49
N PHE A 5 -8.43 8.16 -3.58
CA PHE A 5 -8.18 9.05 -4.72
C PHE A 5 -9.23 10.16 -4.89
N ARG A 6 -10.23 10.27 -4.01
CA ARG A 6 -11.29 11.30 -4.15
C ARG A 6 -10.72 12.71 -4.18
N ASP A 7 -9.77 13.01 -3.29
CA ASP A 7 -9.20 14.36 -3.20
C ASP A 7 -8.34 14.72 -4.43
N GLN A 8 -7.82 13.72 -5.17
CA GLN A 8 -7.15 13.93 -6.45
C GLN A 8 -8.11 14.21 -7.60
N ASP A 9 -9.30 13.59 -7.57
CA ASP A 9 -10.31 13.76 -8.61
C ASP A 9 -11.08 15.10 -8.43
N ASP A 10 -11.20 15.60 -7.20
CA ASP A 10 -11.99 16.79 -6.85
C ASP A 10 -11.21 18.12 -6.94
N ASP A 11 -9.88 18.13 -6.88
CA ASP A 11 -9.06 19.36 -6.94
C ASP A 11 -7.89 19.25 -7.96
N PRO A 12 -7.90 20.03 -9.06
CA PRO A 12 -6.85 20.00 -10.09
C PRO A 12 -5.48 20.52 -9.61
N MET A 13 -5.41 21.16 -8.44
CA MET A 13 -4.18 21.62 -7.78
C MET A 13 -3.75 20.70 -6.63
N TYR A 14 -4.47 19.61 -6.38
CA TYR A 14 -4.12 18.68 -5.33
C TYR A 14 -2.75 18.07 -5.61
N THR A 15 -1.79 18.37 -4.73
CA THR A 15 -0.51 17.70 -4.72
C THR A 15 -0.70 16.36 -4.01
N PRO A 16 -0.52 15.22 -4.71
CA PRO A 16 -0.59 13.91 -4.06
C PRO A 16 0.27 13.91 -2.81
N HIS A 17 -0.27 13.45 -1.68
CA HIS A 17 0.57 13.15 -0.53
C HIS A 17 1.60 12.10 -0.97
N LEU A 18 2.85 12.54 -1.16
CA LEU A 18 3.97 11.70 -1.61
C LEU A 18 4.48 10.74 -0.52
N TRP A 19 3.69 10.51 0.53
CA TRP A 19 4.03 9.56 1.57
C TRP A 19 3.85 8.15 1.02
N ALA A 20 4.91 7.67 0.38
CA ALA A 20 5.06 6.26 0.10
C ALA A 20 5.42 5.55 1.40
N TYR A 21 4.68 4.49 1.74
CA TYR A 21 5.10 3.57 2.77
C TYR A 21 6.12 2.59 2.19
N ASP A 22 7.27 2.50 2.84
CA ASP A 22 8.21 1.41 2.62
C ASP A 22 7.79 0.18 3.44
N HIS A 23 8.52 -0.92 3.23
CA HIS A 23 8.25 -2.16 3.95
C HIS A 23 8.38 -2.00 5.46
N GLU A 24 9.35 -1.23 5.95
CA GLU A 24 9.57 -1.02 7.39
C GLU A 24 8.39 -0.31 8.04
N LYS A 25 7.83 0.71 7.37
CA LYS A 25 6.64 1.42 7.84
C LYS A 25 5.43 0.49 7.85
N LEU A 26 5.29 -0.39 6.87
CA LEU A 26 4.23 -1.40 6.87
C LEU A 26 4.41 -2.36 8.07
N VAL A 27 5.60 -2.91 8.29
CA VAL A 27 5.88 -3.78 9.45
C VAL A 27 5.47 -3.12 10.75
N GLN A 28 5.85 -1.85 10.95
CA GLN A 28 5.46 -1.09 12.13
C GLN A 28 3.92 -1.01 12.27
N LEU A 29 3.22 -0.51 11.24
CA LEU A 29 1.76 -0.30 11.28
C LEU A 29 0.98 -1.60 11.51
N PHE A 30 1.37 -2.68 10.85
CA PHE A 30 0.72 -3.98 11.02
C PHE A 30 1.00 -4.58 12.40
N THR A 31 2.21 -4.40 12.94
CA THR A 31 2.53 -4.85 14.30
C THR A 31 1.71 -4.08 15.35
N GLU A 32 1.60 -2.76 15.21
CA GLU A 32 0.74 -1.91 16.06
C GLU A 32 -0.74 -2.30 15.96
N ALA A 33 -1.18 -2.79 14.81
CA ALA A 33 -2.53 -3.32 14.59
C ALA A 33 -2.75 -4.76 15.10
N GLY A 34 -1.72 -5.39 15.68
CA GLY A 34 -1.80 -6.71 16.30
C GLY A 34 -1.58 -7.90 15.36
N PHE A 35 -0.90 -7.69 14.23
CA PHE A 35 -0.38 -8.79 13.41
C PHE A 35 0.96 -9.28 13.98
N THR A 36 1.19 -10.58 13.94
CA THR A 36 2.39 -11.22 14.50
C THR A 36 3.51 -11.37 13.48
N THR A 37 3.17 -11.52 12.20
CA THR A 37 4.15 -11.57 11.11
C THR A 37 3.77 -10.62 9.99
N VAL A 38 4.77 -10.01 9.36
CA VAL A 38 4.65 -9.15 8.19
C VAL A 38 5.85 -9.43 7.29
N GLU A 39 5.61 -10.07 6.15
CA GLU A 39 6.67 -10.56 5.26
C GLU A 39 6.53 -9.98 3.85
N PRO A 40 7.64 -9.73 3.14
CA PRO A 40 7.59 -9.34 1.75
C PRO A 40 6.87 -10.40 0.93
N TRP A 41 5.91 -9.95 0.12
CA TRP A 41 5.19 -10.82 -0.79
C TRP A 41 5.66 -10.61 -2.22
N LYS A 42 5.86 -11.71 -2.95
CA LYS A 42 6.23 -11.65 -4.37
C LYS A 42 5.02 -11.23 -5.19
N PHE A 43 5.19 -10.23 -6.05
CA PHE A 43 4.13 -9.79 -6.97
C PHE A 43 3.54 -10.98 -7.74
N ASP A 44 2.21 -11.12 -7.68
CA ASP A 44 1.43 -12.07 -8.46
C ASP A 44 0.41 -11.30 -9.32
N PRO A 45 0.50 -11.37 -10.66
CA PRO A 45 -0.43 -10.69 -11.56
C PRO A 45 -1.87 -11.25 -11.52
N ILE A 46 -2.09 -12.43 -10.93
CA ILE A 46 -3.43 -13.01 -10.74
C ILE A 46 -4.15 -12.28 -9.61
N MET A 47 -3.42 -11.90 -8.56
CA MET A 47 -3.96 -11.25 -7.36
C MET A 47 -3.81 -9.72 -7.36
N ALA A 48 -2.80 -9.18 -8.04
CA ALA A 48 -2.50 -7.75 -8.08
C ALA A 48 -2.51 -7.19 -9.49
N ASN A 49 -2.95 -5.94 -9.65
CA ASN A 49 -2.99 -5.26 -10.94
C ASN A 49 -1.57 -5.09 -11.52
N PRO A 50 -1.26 -5.65 -12.72
CA PRO A 50 0.06 -5.52 -13.35
C PRO A 50 0.55 -4.09 -13.56
N LYS A 51 -0.37 -3.12 -13.73
CA LYS A 51 -0.03 -1.70 -13.85
C LYS A 51 0.57 -1.12 -12.56
N ARG A 52 0.35 -1.76 -11.41
CA ARG A 52 0.89 -1.38 -10.09
C ARG A 52 2.12 -2.18 -9.68
N ARG A 53 2.69 -2.98 -10.59
CA ARG A 53 3.90 -3.75 -10.29
C ARG A 53 5.06 -2.86 -9.82
N TRP A 54 5.18 -1.68 -10.43
CA TRP A 54 6.22 -0.70 -10.13
C TRP A 54 5.69 0.37 -9.17
N GLY A 55 6.47 0.72 -8.14
CA GLY A 55 6.09 1.73 -7.15
C GLY A 55 5.11 1.25 -6.06
N SER A 56 4.88 -0.06 -5.94
CA SER A 56 4.11 -0.65 -4.84
C SER A 56 4.97 -1.60 -4.02
N VAL A 57 4.73 -1.61 -2.70
CA VAL A 57 5.28 -2.61 -1.77
C VAL A 57 4.21 -3.66 -1.54
N TYR A 58 4.59 -4.93 -1.61
CA TYR A 58 3.71 -6.08 -1.43
C TYR A 58 4.14 -6.81 -0.15
N ALA A 59 3.21 -7.02 0.76
CA ALA A 59 3.45 -7.73 2.01
C ALA A 59 2.26 -8.65 2.35
N VAL A 60 2.54 -9.74 3.05
CA VAL A 60 1.56 -10.61 3.68
C VAL A 60 1.67 -10.47 5.19
N ALA A 61 0.54 -10.31 5.87
CA ALA A 61 0.49 -10.18 7.32
C ALA A 61 -0.42 -11.25 7.94
N THR A 62 0.02 -11.85 9.04
CA THR A 62 -0.73 -12.90 9.77
C THR A 62 -0.95 -12.47 11.21
N LYS A 63 -2.11 -12.80 11.78
CA LYS A 63 -2.41 -12.58 13.20
C LYS A 63 -1.92 -13.74 14.03
#